data_AF-A0A3S4FQI8-F1
#
_entry.id   AF-A0A3S4FQI8-F1
#
_cell.length_a   1.000
_cell.length_b   1.000
_cell.length_c   1.000
_cell.angle_alpha   90.00
_cell.angle_beta   90.00
_cell.angle_gamma   90.00
#
_symmetry.space_group_name_H-M   'P 1'
#
loop_
_entity.id
_entity.type
_entity.pdbx_description
1 polymer ?
#
loop_
_entity_poly.entity_id
_entity_poly.type
_entity_poly.pdbx_seq_one_letter_code
_entity_poly.pdbx_strand_id
1 'polypeptide(L)' 'MTTILKHLPAGQRIGIAFSGGLDTSAALLWMRQKGAVPYAYTANLDNRMRMTMTPFLVAQWSMAQRMLA' A
#
# COMPACT_ATOMS: atom_id res chain seq x y z
N MET A 1 13.11 -11.75 -19.63
CA MET A 1 12.62 -11.32 -18.30
C MET A 1 12.04 -12.52 -17.59
N THR A 2 12.33 -12.71 -16.30
CA THR A 2 11.65 -13.72 -15.49
C THR A 2 10.45 -13.09 -14.80
N THR A 3 9.33 -13.78 -14.76
CA THR A 3 8.09 -13.27 -14.12
C THR A 3 8.26 -13.10 -12.61
N ILE A 4 9.10 -13.94 -11.97
CA ILE A 4 9.38 -13.89 -10.54
C ILE A 4 10.75 -13.26 -10.31
N LEU A 5 10.77 -12.21 -9.47
CA LEU A 5 11.98 -11.56 -9.01
C LEU A 5 12.38 -12.14 -7.65
N LYS A 6 13.60 -12.68 -7.54
CA LYS A 6 14.12 -13.26 -6.28
C LYS A 6 14.66 -12.22 -5.30
N HIS A 7 14.91 -11.00 -5.77
CA HIS A 7 15.46 -9.90 -5.00
C HIS A 7 14.58 -8.67 -5.12
N LEU A 8 14.57 -7.85 -4.07
CA LEU A 8 13.81 -6.60 -4.07
C LEU A 8 14.47 -5.59 -5.02
N PRO A 9 13.76 -5.06 -6.02
CA PRO A 9 14.33 -4.08 -6.95
C PRO A 9 14.36 -2.68 -6.32
N ALA A 10 15.48 -2.30 -5.70
CA ALA A 10 15.70 -0.98 -5.09
C ALA A 10 15.75 0.16 -6.13
N GLY A 11 15.00 1.24 -5.93
CA GLY A 11 14.83 2.35 -6.87
C GLY A 11 13.68 2.18 -7.87
N GLN A 12 13.05 1.00 -7.93
CA GLN A 12 11.93 0.72 -8.83
C GLN A 12 10.59 0.89 -8.11
N ARG A 13 9.55 1.15 -8.92
CA ARG A 13 8.16 1.21 -8.47
C ARG A 13 7.62 -0.20 -8.30
N ILE A 14 7.13 -0.53 -7.10
CA ILE A 14 6.59 -1.85 -6.76
C ILE A 14 5.14 -1.66 -6.32
N GLY A 15 4.20 -2.34 -6.97
CA GLY A 15 2.82 -2.39 -6.50
C GLY A 15 2.66 -3.41 -5.37
N ILE A 16 1.96 -3.03 -4.30
CA ILE A 16 1.54 -3.93 -3.23
C ILE A 16 0.02 -3.88 -3.08
N ALA A 17 -0.62 -5.05 -3.08
CA ALA A 17 -2.02 -5.19 -2.67
C ALA A 17 -2.08 -5.00 -1.15
N PHE A 18 -2.55 -3.84 -0.72
CA PHE A 18 -2.51 -3.41 0.67
C PHE A 18 -3.85 -3.67 1.34
N SER A 19 -3.87 -4.57 2.32
CA SER A 19 -5.08 -4.90 3.09
C SER A 19 -5.24 -4.05 4.36
N GLY A 20 -4.18 -3.37 4.79
CA GLY A 20 -4.13 -2.68 6.09
C GLY A 20 -3.76 -3.58 7.26
N GLY A 21 -3.57 -4.88 7.04
CA GLY A 21 -3.11 -5.82 8.06
C GLY A 21 -1.61 -5.69 8.39
N LEU A 22 -1.17 -6.42 9.42
CA LEU A 22 0.22 -6.41 9.89
C LEU A 22 1.22 -6.76 8.78
N ASP A 23 0.96 -7.83 8.02
CA ASP A 23 1.88 -8.32 6.97
C ASP A 23 2.10 -7.28 5.87
N THR A 24 1.02 -6.68 5.35
CA THR A 24 1.12 -5.69 4.27
C THR A 24 1.72 -4.38 4.75
N SER A 25 1.50 -4.01 6.02
CA SER A 25 2.11 -2.84 6.65
C SER A 25 3.61 -3.02 6.89
N ALA A 26 4.01 -4.17 7.44
CA ALA A 26 5.42 -4.51 7.65
C ALA A 26 6.17 -4.61 6.31
N ALA A 27 5.58 -5.26 5.30
CA ALA A 27 6.16 -5.35 3.97
C ALA A 27 6.38 -3.97 3.34
N LEU A 28 5.38 -3.07 3.42
CA LEU A 28 5.49 -1.72 2.87
C LEU A 28 6.63 -0.94 3.53
N LEU A 29 6.71 -0.96 4.86
CA LEU A 29 7.78 -0.31 5.62
C LEU A 29 9.15 -0.89 5.26
N TRP A 30 9.27 -2.22 5.23
CA TRP A 30 10.50 -2.91 4.90
C TRP A 30 10.98 -2.61 3.48
N MET A 31 10.08 -2.61 2.49
CA MET A 31 10.40 -2.24 1.11
C MET A 31 10.96 -0.84 1.01
N ARG A 32 10.37 0.11 1.74
CA ARG A 32 10.85 1.51 1.78
C ARG A 32 12.23 1.62 2.42
N GLN A 33 12.46 0.94 3.54
CA GLN A 33 13.76 0.91 4.21
C GLN A 33 14.86 0.29 3.35
N LYS A 34 14.51 -0.68 2.51
CA LYS A 34 15.43 -1.33 1.56
C LYS A 34 15.62 -0.55 0.25
N GLY A 35 15.06 0.66 0.15
CA GLY A 35 15.27 1.57 -0.98
C GLY A 35 14.36 1.34 -2.18
N ALA A 36 13.30 0.52 -2.06
CA ALA A 36 12.27 0.42 -3.09
C ALA A 36 11.25 1.56 -3.00
N VAL A 37 10.45 1.72 -4.06
CA VAL A 37 9.37 2.72 -4.14
C VAL A 37 8.02 1.99 -4.15
N PRO A 38 7.45 1.62 -2.99
CA PRO A 38 6.19 0.90 -2.93
C PRO A 38 4.98 1.80 -3.23
N TYR A 39 3.98 1.25 -3.92
CA TYR A 39 2.67 1.83 -4.19
C TYR A 39 1.60 0.90 -3.64
N ALA A 40 0.86 1.37 -2.64
CA ALA A 40 -0.20 0.60 -2.01
C ALA A 40 -1.52 0.73 -2.78
N TYR A 41 -2.14 -0.42 -3.07
CA TYR A 41 -3.45 -0.51 -3.68
C TYR A 41 -4.40 -1.22 -2.72
N THR A 42 -5.37 -0.48 -2.19
CA THR A 42 -6.42 -1.06 -1.36
C THR A 42 -7.65 -1.29 -2.24
N ALA A 43 -8.11 -2.54 -2.29
CA ALA A 43 -9.38 -2.84 -2.92
C ALA A 43 -10.51 -2.43 -1.96
N ASN A 44 -11.44 -1.59 -2.41
CA ASN A 44 -12.70 -1.45 -1.70
C ASN A 44 -13.57 -2.67 -2.07
N LEU A 45 -13.75 -3.56 -1.10
CA LEU A 45 -14.46 -4.84 -1.24
C LEU A 45 -15.92 -4.77 -0.75
N ASP A 46 -16.48 -3.57 -0.55
CA ASP A 46 -17.93 -3.42 -0.50
C ASP A 46 -18.57 -3.93 -1.80
N ASN A 47 -19.90 -4.02 -1.85
CA ASN A 47 -20.70 -4.63 -2.93
C ASN A 47 -20.49 -4.04 -4.36
N ARG A 48 -19.56 -3.08 -4.52
CA ARG A 48 -19.03 -2.58 -5.78
C ARG A 48 -17.51 -2.51 -5.68
N MET A 49 -16.80 -3.54 -6.17
CA MET A 49 -15.34 -3.56 -6.23
C MET A 49 -14.78 -2.30 -6.92
N ARG A 50 -14.20 -1.37 -6.15
CA ARG A 50 -13.54 -0.16 -6.68
C ARG A 50 -12.14 -0.05 -6.08
N MET A 51 -11.12 -0.14 -6.92
CA MET A 51 -9.73 0.12 -6.48
C MET A 51 -9.54 1.62 -6.28
N THR A 52 -9.20 2.05 -5.05
CA THR A 52 -8.91 3.45 -4.76
C THR A 52 -7.41 3.62 -4.53
N MET A 53 -6.79 4.54 -5.27
CA MET A 53 -5.38 4.87 -5.14
C MET A 53 -5.26 6.01 -4.13
N THR A 54 -5.11 5.69 -2.84
CA THR A 54 -4.93 6.70 -1.79
C THR A 54 -3.45 6.96 -1.53
N PRO A 55 -2.90 8.14 -1.89
CA PRO A 55 -1.63 8.58 -1.32
C PRO A 55 -1.82 8.78 0.20
N PHE A 56 -0.88 8.23 0.97
CA PHE A 56 -0.94 8.07 2.44
C PHE A 56 -1.25 9.36 3.22
N LEU A 57 -1.05 10.54 2.63
CA LEU A 57 -1.33 11.82 3.27
C LEU A 57 -2.83 12.13 3.50
N VAL A 58 -3.74 11.53 2.72
CA VAL A 58 -5.18 11.87 2.76
C VAL A 58 -5.97 10.96 3.72
N ALA A 59 -5.51 9.71 3.91
CA ALA A 59 -6.24 8.72 4.71
C ALA A 59 -6.21 9.02 6.22
N GLN A 60 -5.13 9.64 6.71
CA GLN A 60 -4.98 9.96 8.13
C GLN A 60 -5.91 11.10 8.58
N TRP A 61 -6.24 12.03 7.67
CA TRP A 61 -7.11 13.18 7.96
C TRP A 61 -8.60 12.82 7.99
N SER A 62 -9.08 11.93 7.10
CA SER A 62 -10.51 11.57 7.07
C SER A 62 -10.91 10.60 8.19
N MET A 63 -10.00 9.72 8.64
CA MET A 63 -10.24 8.90 9.84
C MET A 63 -10.24 9.74 11.12
N ALA A 64 -9.37 10.75 11.22
CA ALA A 64 -9.36 11.67 12.35
C ALA A 64 -10.66 12.48 12.45
N GLN A 65 -11.24 12.92 11.32
CA GLN A 65 -12.52 13.63 11.30
C GLN A 65 -13.72 12.75 11.70
N ARG A 66 -13.66 11.44 11.45
CA ARG A 66 -14.73 10.49 11.83
C ARG A 66 -14.71 10.07 13.30
N MET A 67 -13.61 10.31 14.02
CA MET A 67 -13.49 10.06 15.45
C MET A 67 -13.91 11.27 16.31
N LEU A 68 -14.09 12.44 15.69
CA LEU A 68 -14.49 13.69 16.34
C LEU A 68 -15.96 14.08 16.05
N ALA A 69 -16.75 13.17 15.47
CA ALA A 69 -18.18 13.33 15.22
C ALA A 69 -18.98 12.29 16.02
#